data_AF-A0A2E5K053-F1
#
_entry.id   AF-A0A2E5K053-F1
#
_cell.length_a   1.000
_cell.length_b   1.000
_cell.length_c   1.000
_cell.angle_alpha   90.00
_cell.angle_beta   90.00
_cell.angle_gamma   90.00
#
_symmetry.space_group_name_H-M   'P 1'
#
loop_
_entity.id
_entity.type
_entity.pdbx_description
1 polymer ?
#
loop_
_entity_poly.entity_id
_entity_poly.type
_entity_poly.pdbx_seq_one_letter_code
_entity_poly.pdbx_strand_id
1 'polypeptide(L)'
;MGIRSKPNVVIILADDLGYTDVGAFGAELIATPHIDKLAKEGMRFTRAYTPCSVCSHTRYGLLTGRYYWRSKQHPETKVIQGGQGLAIEKGRETLGTLFKKKRYATGIIGKWHLGFGEFKNFEQQYDWTADKKIGPGPLQVGFDYYFGMVANIGNHPCFFIENDDFYGRKPGDKVTHEKVTPRGGPAGQFMV
;
A
#
# COMPACT_ATOMS: atom_id res chain seq x y z
N MET A 1 -17.14 -21.65 20.89
CA MET A 1 -17.52 -20.95 19.64
C MET A 1 -17.03 -21.77 18.46
N GLY A 2 -17.90 -22.16 17.53
CA GLY A 2 -17.51 -22.93 16.35
C GLY A 2 -16.70 -22.05 15.38
N ILE A 3 -15.60 -22.59 14.85
CA ILE A 3 -14.81 -21.90 13.83
C ILE A 3 -15.69 -21.78 12.58
N ARG A 4 -16.00 -20.55 12.16
CA ARG A 4 -16.68 -20.29 10.89
C ARG A 4 -15.77 -20.85 9.78
N SER A 5 -16.30 -21.69 8.90
CA SER A 5 -15.51 -22.39 7.85
C SER A 5 -14.77 -21.45 6.90
N LYS A 6 -15.15 -20.16 6.89
CA LYS A 6 -14.53 -19.10 6.10
C LYS A 6 -14.51 -17.78 6.91
N PRO A 7 -13.50 -17.57 7.78
CA PRO A 7 -13.41 -16.35 8.57
C PRO A 7 -13.03 -15.15 7.69
N ASN A 8 -13.46 -13.94 8.08
CA ASN A 8 -12.90 -12.73 7.46
C ASN A 8 -11.44 -12.58 7.89
N VAL A 9 -10.59 -12.17 6.95
CA VAL A 9 -9.16 -11.91 7.23
C VAL A 9 -8.90 -10.43 7.05
N VAL A 10 -8.43 -9.78 8.11
CA VAL A 10 -8.07 -8.36 8.11
C VAL A 10 -6.60 -8.27 8.52
N ILE A 11 -5.80 -7.60 7.69
CA ILE A 11 -4.37 -7.36 7.94
C ILE A 11 -4.20 -5.85 8.13
N ILE A 12 -3.75 -5.45 9.32
CA ILE A 12 -3.41 -4.07 9.63
C ILE A 12 -1.89 -3.98 9.70
N LEU A 13 -1.28 -3.26 8.76
CA LEU A 13 0.16 -3.02 8.73
C LEU A 13 0.43 -1.57 9.12
N ALA A 14 0.81 -1.37 10.39
CA ALA A 14 1.29 -0.07 10.86
C ALA A 14 2.65 0.25 10.21
N ASP A 15 2.89 1.52 9.96
CA ASP A 15 4.10 2.04 9.32
C ASP A 15 4.99 2.64 10.40
N ASP A 16 6.20 2.11 10.55
CA ASP A 16 7.19 2.51 11.55
C ASP A 16 6.72 2.49 13.02
N LEU A 17 5.75 1.62 13.34
CA LEU A 17 5.37 1.34 14.74
C LEU A 17 6.44 0.48 15.42
N GLY A 18 7.13 1.06 16.40
CA GLY A 18 8.16 0.40 17.17
C GLY A 18 7.59 -0.65 18.12
N TYR A 19 8.41 -1.66 18.43
CA TYR A 19 8.05 -2.73 19.38
C TYR A 19 7.69 -2.17 20.77
N THR A 20 8.35 -1.08 21.18
CA THR A 20 8.18 -0.45 22.50
C THR A 20 7.17 0.69 22.52
N ASP A 21 6.40 0.91 21.45
CA ASP A 21 5.42 2.00 21.36
C ASP A 21 4.03 1.60 21.87
N VAL A 22 3.81 0.32 22.16
CA VAL A 22 2.50 -0.25 22.49
C VAL A 22 2.50 -0.77 23.94
N GLY A 23 1.45 -0.45 24.69
CA GLY A 23 1.29 -0.86 26.10
C GLY A 23 1.38 -2.36 26.31
N ALA A 24 0.79 -3.14 25.40
CA ALA A 24 0.93 -4.60 25.35
C ALA A 24 2.37 -5.10 25.21
N PHE A 25 3.35 -4.26 24.90
CA PHE A 25 4.78 -4.62 24.86
C PHE A 25 5.62 -3.84 25.90
N GLY A 26 4.97 -3.17 26.86
CA GLY A 26 5.62 -2.49 27.98
C GLY A 26 5.75 -0.98 27.82
N ALA A 27 5.09 -0.36 26.83
CA ALA A 27 5.05 1.10 26.75
C ALA A 27 4.22 1.69 27.89
N GLU A 28 4.76 2.69 28.59
CA GLU A 28 4.08 3.37 29.70
C GLU A 28 3.66 4.81 29.37
N LEU A 29 4.31 5.43 28.38
CA LEU A 29 4.12 6.85 28.05
C LEU A 29 2.87 7.12 27.22
N ILE A 30 2.51 6.21 26.31
CA ILE A 30 1.40 6.38 25.38
C ILE A 30 0.40 5.24 25.58
N ALA A 31 -0.85 5.59 25.88
CA ALA A 31 -1.91 4.61 26.04
C ALA A 31 -2.36 4.06 24.67
N THR A 32 -2.36 2.73 24.51
CA THR A 32 -2.81 2.04 23.29
C THR A 32 -3.98 1.08 23.55
N PRO A 33 -5.07 1.52 24.20
CA PRO A 33 -6.07 0.64 24.81
C PRO A 33 -6.73 -0.33 23.82
N HIS A 34 -6.90 0.06 22.55
CA HIS A 34 -7.47 -0.81 21.52
C HIS A 34 -6.50 -1.91 21.06
N ILE A 35 -5.21 -1.59 20.92
CA ILE A 35 -4.18 -2.59 20.58
C ILE A 35 -3.97 -3.52 21.77
N ASP A 36 -3.99 -2.98 22.99
CA ASP A 36 -3.84 -3.76 24.22
C ASP A 36 -4.98 -4.75 24.42
N LYS A 37 -6.22 -4.32 24.13
CA LYS A 37 -7.37 -5.20 24.10
C LYS A 37 -7.22 -6.31 23.07
N LEU A 38 -6.80 -5.99 21.84
CA LEU A 38 -6.58 -7.01 20.80
C LEU A 38 -5.50 -8.02 21.20
N ALA A 39 -4.41 -7.57 21.83
CA ALA A 39 -3.35 -8.45 22.33
C ALA A 39 -3.83 -9.35 23.48
N LYS A 40 -4.71 -8.85 24.35
CA LYS A 40 -5.30 -9.60 25.48
C LYS A 40 -6.33 -10.63 25.03
N GLU A 41 -7.13 -10.32 24.02
CA GLU A 41 -8.19 -11.19 23.49
C GLU A 41 -7.69 -12.21 22.45
N GLY A 42 -6.46 -12.02 21.95
CA GLY A 42 -5.88 -12.83 20.90
C GLY A 42 -4.54 -13.46 21.28
N MET A 43 -3.68 -13.58 20.26
CA MET A 43 -2.32 -14.08 20.41
C MET A 43 -1.32 -12.95 20.16
N ARG A 44 -0.36 -12.79 21.08
CA ARG A 44 0.72 -11.81 21.00
C ARG A 44 2.05 -12.51 20.75
N PHE A 45 2.76 -12.09 19.71
CA PHE A 45 4.11 -12.59 19.42
C PHE A 45 5.15 -11.65 20.03
N THR A 46 6.10 -12.21 20.79
CA THR A 46 7.26 -11.47 21.34
C THR A 46 8.52 -11.60 20.48
N ARG A 47 8.43 -12.38 19.40
CA ARG A 47 9.48 -12.62 18.40
C ARG A 47 8.85 -12.71 17.02
N ALA A 48 8.55 -11.57 16.42
CA ALA A 48 8.02 -11.45 15.07
C ALA A 48 8.88 -10.43 14.29
N TYR A 49 9.32 -10.80 13.09
CA TYR A 49 10.31 -10.03 12.33
C TYR A 49 9.81 -9.76 10.92
N THR A 50 10.05 -8.54 10.42
CA THR A 50 9.88 -8.20 9.02
C THR A 50 11.05 -8.76 8.20
N PRO A 51 10.90 -8.99 6.88
CA PRO A 51 12.00 -9.45 6.05
C PRO A 51 13.07 -8.36 5.81
N CYS A 52 12.78 -7.10 6.16
CA CYS A 52 13.64 -5.93 5.96
C CYS A 52 13.22 -4.78 6.90
N SER A 53 14.14 -3.86 7.18
CA SER A 53 13.86 -2.58 7.87
C SER A 53 13.29 -1.49 6.95
N VAL A 54 12.85 -1.84 5.74
CA VAL A 54 12.29 -0.91 4.75
C VAL A 54 10.86 -1.31 4.39
N CYS A 55 9.97 -0.31 4.32
CA CYS A 55 8.53 -0.51 4.14
C CYS A 55 8.15 -1.21 2.81
N SER A 56 8.71 -0.79 1.67
CA SER A 56 8.42 -1.41 0.37
C SER A 56 8.81 -2.89 0.34
N HIS A 57 9.98 -3.23 0.88
CA HIS A 57 10.47 -4.60 0.96
C HIS A 57 9.62 -5.48 1.87
N THR A 58 9.19 -4.94 3.02
CA THR A 58 8.29 -5.62 3.95
C THR A 58 6.93 -5.90 3.31
N ARG A 59 6.35 -4.91 2.62
CA ARG A 59 5.07 -5.06 1.92
C ARG A 59 5.15 -6.10 0.80
N TYR A 60 6.27 -6.13 0.06
CA TYR A 60 6.51 -7.13 -0.97
C TYR A 60 6.51 -8.54 -0.36
N GLY A 61 7.29 -8.74 0.72
CA GLY A 61 7.36 -10.03 1.41
C GLY A 61 6.02 -10.47 1.98
N LEU A 62 5.29 -9.56 2.62
CA LEU A 62 3.95 -9.83 3.17
C LEU A 62 2.96 -10.27 2.08
N LEU A 63 2.89 -9.54 0.96
CA LEU A 63 1.90 -9.82 -0.07
C LEU A 63 2.23 -11.03 -0.92
N THR A 64 3.52 -11.31 -1.16
CA THR A 64 3.95 -12.37 -2.11
C THR A 64 4.43 -13.64 -1.42
N GLY A 65 4.68 -13.61 -0.11
CA GLY A 65 5.34 -14.70 0.61
C GLY A 65 6.78 -14.96 0.15
N ARG A 66 7.39 -14.02 -0.59
CA ARG A 66 8.71 -14.17 -1.20
C ARG A 66 9.64 -13.06 -0.72
N TYR A 67 10.86 -13.44 -0.37
CA TYR A 67 11.92 -12.47 -0.12
C TYR A 67 12.15 -11.58 -1.33
N TYR A 68 12.18 -10.27 -1.09
CA TYR A 68 12.27 -9.24 -2.13
C TYR A 68 13.52 -9.37 -3.00
N TRP A 69 14.67 -9.77 -2.44
CA TRP A 69 15.94 -9.94 -3.16
C TRP A 69 15.91 -11.12 -4.14
N ARG A 70 14.83 -11.90 -4.16
CA ARG A 70 14.60 -12.94 -5.16
C ARG A 70 13.71 -12.45 -6.30
N SER A 71 13.35 -11.18 -6.32
CA SER A 71 12.63 -10.51 -7.40
C SER A 71 13.61 -9.75 -8.28
N LYS A 72 13.44 -9.86 -9.61
CA LYS A 72 14.21 -9.05 -10.56
C LYS A 72 13.63 -7.64 -10.75
N GLN A 73 12.37 -7.43 -10.36
CA GLN A 73 11.66 -6.15 -10.51
C GLN A 73 11.74 -5.29 -9.25
N HIS A 74 11.99 -5.91 -8.09
CA HIS A 74 12.18 -5.18 -6.85
C HIS A 74 13.63 -4.66 -6.73
N PRO A 75 13.85 -3.37 -6.40
CA PRO A 75 15.19 -2.87 -6.12
C PRO A 75 15.78 -3.55 -4.88
N GLU A 76 17.04 -4.00 -4.97
CA GLU A 76 17.69 -4.75 -3.89
C GLU A 76 18.04 -3.85 -2.69
N THR A 77 18.49 -2.62 -2.93
CA THR A 77 19.10 -1.75 -1.90
C THR A 77 18.36 -0.45 -1.64
N LYS A 78 17.33 -0.13 -2.43
CA LYS A 78 16.64 1.16 -2.38
C LYS A 78 15.16 0.98 -2.11
N VAL A 79 14.57 1.94 -1.39
CA VAL A 79 13.11 2.06 -1.29
C VAL A 79 12.53 2.31 -2.68
N ILE A 80 11.38 1.67 -2.95
CA ILE A 80 10.65 1.91 -4.20
C ILE A 80 10.20 3.38 -4.22
N GLN A 81 10.56 4.11 -5.27
CA GLN A 81 10.12 5.49 -5.42
C GLN A 81 8.68 5.53 -5.92
N GLY A 82 7.96 6.59 -5.55
CA GLY A 82 6.57 6.79 -5.99
C GLY A 82 6.41 6.83 -7.52
N GLY A 83 7.48 7.12 -8.26
CA GLY A 83 7.56 7.16 -9.73
C GLY A 83 8.00 5.86 -10.42
N GLN A 84 8.11 4.75 -9.69
CA GLN A 84 8.52 3.45 -10.24
C GLN A 84 7.32 2.57 -10.59
N GLY A 85 7.47 1.84 -11.69
CA GLY A 85 6.55 0.76 -12.06
C GLY A 85 6.38 -0.31 -10.97
N LEU A 86 5.29 -1.04 -11.07
CA LEU A 86 4.91 -2.09 -10.14
C LEU A 86 6.04 -3.11 -9.96
N ALA A 87 6.45 -3.33 -8.71
CA ALA A 87 7.55 -4.22 -8.36
C ALA A 87 7.14 -5.70 -8.25
N ILE A 88 5.84 -5.99 -8.24
CA ILE A 88 5.32 -7.36 -8.24
C ILE A 88 5.28 -7.88 -9.68
N GLU A 89 5.95 -9.01 -9.92
CA GLU A 89 6.01 -9.58 -11.26
C GLU A 89 4.64 -10.04 -11.77
N LYS A 90 4.42 -9.85 -13.08
CA LYS A 90 3.23 -10.36 -13.76
C LYS A 90 3.08 -11.87 -13.49
N GLY A 91 1.92 -12.26 -12.97
CA GLY A 91 1.61 -13.66 -12.64
C GLY A 91 2.16 -14.16 -11.30
N ARG A 92 2.87 -13.33 -10.51
CA ARG A 92 3.25 -13.67 -9.13
C ARG A 92 1.98 -13.86 -8.30
N GLU A 93 1.89 -15.01 -7.63
CA GLU A 93 0.85 -15.22 -6.62
C GLU A 93 1.06 -14.25 -5.45
N THR A 94 -0.03 -13.60 -5.07
CA THR A 94 -0.13 -12.73 -3.91
C THR A 94 -1.23 -13.21 -2.97
N LEU A 95 -1.28 -12.66 -1.75
CA LEU A 95 -2.44 -12.80 -0.86
C LEU A 95 -3.75 -12.47 -1.58
N GLY A 96 -3.80 -11.40 -2.39
CA GLY A 96 -4.98 -11.03 -3.16
C GLY A 96 -5.42 -12.17 -4.09
N THR A 97 -4.53 -12.66 -4.95
CA THR A 97 -4.87 -13.77 -5.87
C THR A 97 -5.21 -15.07 -5.14
N LEU A 98 -4.54 -15.37 -4.02
CA LEU A 98 -4.79 -16.54 -3.19
C LEU A 98 -6.20 -16.48 -2.55
N PHE A 99 -6.55 -15.36 -1.96
CA PHE A 99 -7.87 -15.15 -1.35
C PHE A 99 -8.98 -15.14 -2.41
N LYS A 100 -8.74 -14.56 -3.60
CA LYS A 100 -9.66 -14.65 -4.74
C LYS A 100 -9.94 -16.09 -5.17
N LYS A 101 -8.90 -16.95 -5.25
CA LYS A 101 -9.08 -18.40 -5.52
C LYS A 101 -9.99 -19.09 -4.49
N LYS A 102 -10.04 -18.57 -3.26
CA LYS A 102 -10.93 -19.03 -2.19
C LYS A 102 -12.24 -18.24 -2.10
N ARG A 103 -12.57 -17.46 -3.14
CA ARG A 103 -13.81 -16.67 -3.31
C ARG A 103 -13.99 -15.59 -2.24
N TYR A 104 -12.92 -15.02 -1.71
CA TYR A 104 -13.02 -13.82 -0.87
C TYR A 104 -13.11 -12.59 -1.77
N ALA A 105 -13.89 -11.59 -1.34
CA ALA A 105 -13.69 -10.22 -1.81
C ALA A 105 -12.37 -9.71 -1.23
N THR A 106 -11.54 -9.06 -2.04
CA THR A 106 -10.22 -8.60 -1.61
C THR A 106 -10.06 -7.09 -1.81
N GLY A 107 -9.48 -6.40 -0.83
CA GLY A 107 -9.24 -4.97 -0.95
C GLY A 107 -8.03 -4.50 -0.16
N ILE A 108 -7.44 -3.38 -0.58
CA ILE A 108 -6.41 -2.66 0.15
C ILE A 108 -6.85 -1.23 0.36
N ILE A 109 -6.69 -0.73 1.58
CA ILE A 109 -6.94 0.66 1.93
C ILE A 109 -5.68 1.22 2.60
N GLY A 110 -5.21 2.39 2.16
CA GLY A 110 -4.05 3.08 2.70
C GLY A 110 -2.78 2.92 1.85
N LYS A 111 -1.63 2.79 2.50
CA LYS A 111 -0.32 2.85 1.83
C LYS A 111 -0.04 1.59 1.00
N TRP A 112 0.25 1.75 -0.29
CA TRP A 112 0.63 0.65 -1.19
C TRP A 112 2.14 0.40 -1.22
N HIS A 113 2.93 1.39 -1.66
CA HIS A 113 4.40 1.40 -1.67
C HIS A 113 5.10 0.22 -2.36
N LEU A 114 4.50 -0.30 -3.44
CA LEU A 114 5.08 -1.35 -4.29
C LEU A 114 5.18 -0.94 -5.76
N GLY A 115 5.18 0.36 -6.02
CA GLY A 115 5.16 0.93 -7.37
C GLY A 115 3.79 0.81 -8.01
N PHE A 116 3.61 1.56 -9.11
CA PHE A 116 2.37 1.60 -9.87
C PHE A 116 2.71 1.86 -11.33
N GLY A 117 2.04 1.17 -12.25
CA GLY A 117 2.30 1.32 -13.67
C GLY A 117 3.51 0.54 -14.20
N GLU A 118 3.85 0.81 -15.45
CA GLU A 118 5.08 0.33 -16.11
C GLU A 118 6.09 1.46 -16.33
N PHE A 119 5.91 2.55 -15.58
CA PHE A 119 6.61 3.80 -15.82
C PHE A 119 8.05 3.71 -15.32
N LYS A 120 8.95 4.33 -16.09
CA LYS A 120 10.40 4.31 -15.80
C LYS A 120 10.83 5.51 -14.96
N ASN A 121 10.02 6.56 -14.93
CA ASN A 121 10.25 7.76 -14.14
C ASN A 121 8.92 8.40 -13.73
N PHE A 122 9.06 9.38 -12.84
CA PHE A 122 7.96 10.14 -12.27
C PHE A 122 7.12 10.85 -13.34
N GLU A 123 7.76 11.50 -14.31
CA GLU A 123 7.09 12.27 -15.35
C GLU A 123 6.18 11.38 -16.20
N GLN A 124 6.65 10.18 -16.56
CA GLN A 124 5.87 9.18 -17.29
C GLN A 124 4.73 8.64 -16.44
N GLN A 125 4.99 8.35 -15.17
CA GLN A 125 3.96 7.85 -14.27
C GLN A 125 2.85 8.85 -14.08
N TYR A 126 3.22 10.13 -14.13
CA TYR A 126 2.33 11.22 -13.81
C TYR A 126 1.98 12.16 -14.95
N ASP A 127 2.07 11.69 -16.20
CA ASP A 127 1.44 12.34 -17.35
C ASP A 127 -0.07 12.09 -17.34
N TRP A 128 -0.80 12.88 -16.54
CA TRP A 128 -2.24 12.74 -16.31
C TRP A 128 -3.07 13.49 -17.37
N THR A 129 -2.46 13.88 -18.48
CA THR A 129 -3.20 14.46 -19.62
C THR A 129 -3.79 13.37 -20.52
N ALA A 130 -3.27 12.14 -20.42
CA ALA A 130 -3.82 10.99 -21.12
C ALA A 130 -5.13 10.51 -20.46
N ASP A 131 -6.17 10.25 -21.29
CA ASP A 131 -7.38 9.52 -20.87
C ASP A 131 -7.05 8.03 -20.70
N LYS A 132 -6.16 7.74 -19.75
CA LYS A 132 -5.63 6.41 -19.49
C LYS A 132 -5.69 6.10 -18.00
N LYS A 133 -6.20 4.92 -17.68
CA LYS A 133 -6.15 4.34 -16.34
C LYS A 133 -4.71 4.10 -15.92
N ILE A 134 -4.42 4.33 -14.65
CA ILE A 134 -3.12 4.09 -14.04
C ILE A 134 -3.00 2.59 -13.79
N GLY A 135 -1.94 1.96 -14.24
CA GLY A 135 -1.76 0.53 -14.01
C GLY A 135 -0.62 -0.07 -14.81
N PRO A 136 -0.11 -1.24 -14.39
CA PRO A 136 -0.65 -2.14 -13.37
C PRO A 136 -0.44 -1.68 -11.91
N GLY A 137 -1.37 -2.07 -11.02
CA GLY A 137 -1.34 -1.79 -9.59
C GLY A 137 -2.03 -2.92 -8.79
N PRO A 138 -2.63 -2.62 -7.61
CA PRO A 138 -3.28 -3.60 -6.75
C PRO A 138 -4.31 -4.49 -7.46
N LEU A 139 -5.09 -3.93 -8.39
CA LEU A 139 -6.11 -4.69 -9.12
C LEU A 139 -5.50 -5.82 -9.95
N GLN A 140 -4.40 -5.54 -10.64
CA GLN A 140 -3.69 -6.50 -11.49
C GLN A 140 -2.97 -7.59 -10.67
N VAL A 141 -2.80 -7.39 -9.36
CA VAL A 141 -2.19 -8.37 -8.44
C VAL A 141 -3.22 -8.98 -7.48
N GLY A 142 -4.50 -9.00 -7.87
CA GLY A 142 -5.51 -9.82 -7.23
C GLY A 142 -6.31 -9.15 -6.13
N PHE A 143 -6.34 -7.82 -6.07
CA PHE A 143 -7.30 -7.07 -5.26
C PHE A 143 -8.53 -6.68 -6.09
N ASP A 144 -9.73 -6.72 -5.53
CA ASP A 144 -10.97 -6.23 -6.18
C ASP A 144 -11.13 -4.72 -6.01
N TYR A 145 -10.57 -4.17 -4.93
CA TYR A 145 -10.65 -2.75 -4.60
C TYR A 145 -9.33 -2.22 -4.08
N TYR A 146 -9.02 -0.97 -4.43
CA TYR A 146 -7.93 -0.22 -3.84
C TYR A 146 -8.34 1.22 -3.58
N PHE A 147 -8.00 1.73 -2.40
CA PHE A 147 -8.05 3.16 -2.11
C PHE A 147 -6.84 3.58 -1.30
N GLY A 148 -6.00 4.46 -1.83
CA GLY A 148 -4.83 4.86 -1.05
C GLY A 148 -3.71 5.54 -1.83
N MET A 149 -2.54 5.58 -1.19
CA MET A 149 -1.36 6.28 -1.71
C MET A 149 -0.33 5.31 -2.25
N VAL A 150 0.30 5.71 -3.35
CA VAL A 150 1.39 4.95 -4.01
C VAL A 150 2.62 4.75 -3.12
N ALA A 151 2.91 5.66 -2.19
CA ALA A 151 4.10 5.66 -1.33
C ALA A 151 3.79 6.32 0.04
N ASN A 152 4.76 6.98 0.67
CA ASN A 152 4.51 7.72 1.93
C ASN A 152 3.69 8.99 1.68
N ILE A 153 3.05 9.52 2.73
CA ILE A 153 2.26 10.75 2.65
C ILE A 153 3.07 11.97 2.19
N GLY A 154 4.37 12.03 2.55
CA GLY A 154 5.28 13.08 2.12
C GLY A 154 5.91 12.86 0.74
N ASN A 155 5.61 11.74 0.06
CA ASN A 155 6.10 11.53 -1.29
C ASN A 155 5.22 12.29 -2.27
N HIS A 156 5.86 13.11 -3.07
CA HIS A 156 5.21 13.78 -4.17
C HIS A 156 4.97 12.82 -5.36
N PRO A 157 3.94 13.06 -6.19
CA PRO A 157 2.83 13.98 -5.92
C PRO A 157 1.90 13.36 -4.86
N CYS A 158 1.34 14.18 -3.97
CA CYS A 158 0.47 13.71 -2.89
C CYS A 158 -0.99 13.61 -3.37
N PHE A 159 -1.48 12.39 -3.62
CA PHE A 159 -2.86 12.13 -4.02
C PHE A 159 -3.29 10.72 -3.61
N PHE A 160 -4.60 10.51 -3.60
CA PHE A 160 -5.19 9.18 -3.46
C PHE A 160 -5.53 8.60 -4.83
N ILE A 161 -5.36 7.29 -4.96
CA ILE A 161 -5.85 6.49 -6.08
C ILE A 161 -7.06 5.71 -5.57
N GLU A 162 -8.12 5.69 -6.36
CA GLU A 162 -9.18 4.72 -6.22
C GLU A 162 -9.13 3.78 -7.42
N ASN A 163 -8.94 2.49 -7.15
CA ASN A 163 -8.77 1.43 -8.14
C ASN A 163 -7.58 1.66 -9.08
N ASP A 164 -7.84 2.26 -10.23
CA ASP A 164 -6.89 2.53 -11.30
C ASP A 164 -6.98 3.99 -11.78
N ASP A 165 -7.55 4.87 -10.96
CA ASP A 165 -7.71 6.29 -11.27
C ASP A 165 -7.39 7.18 -10.09
N PHE A 166 -7.05 8.43 -10.39
CA PHE A 166 -6.81 9.45 -9.39
C PHE A 166 -8.13 9.84 -8.73
N TYR A 167 -8.20 9.73 -7.41
CA TYR A 167 -9.38 10.10 -6.66
C TYR A 167 -9.64 11.60 -6.82
N GLY A 168 -10.82 11.96 -7.33
CA GLY A 168 -11.24 13.34 -7.51
C GLY A 168 -10.71 14.05 -8.77
N ARG A 169 -10.04 13.34 -9.69
CA ARG A 169 -9.58 13.92 -10.98
C ARG A 169 -10.75 14.37 -11.85
N LYS A 170 -10.60 15.53 -12.49
CA LYS A 170 -11.54 16.07 -13.49
C LYS A 170 -10.88 16.14 -14.88
N PRO A 171 -11.68 16.10 -15.96
CA PRO A 171 -11.16 16.29 -17.32
C PRO A 171 -10.35 17.58 -17.46
N GLY A 172 -9.10 17.47 -17.92
CA GLY A 172 -8.20 18.60 -18.17
C GLY A 172 -7.33 19.05 -17.00
N ASP A 173 -7.41 18.39 -15.84
CA ASP A 173 -6.46 18.61 -14.74
C ASP A 173 -5.03 18.27 -15.17
N LYS A 174 -4.07 19.13 -14.80
CA LYS A 174 -2.63 18.89 -15.03
C LYS A 174 -1.96 18.60 -13.70
N VAL A 175 -1.04 17.64 -13.72
CA VAL A 175 -0.26 17.29 -12.54
C VAL A 175 1.21 17.48 -12.78
N THR A 176 1.82 18.10 -11.78
CA THR A 176 3.25 18.39 -11.73
C THR A 176 3.88 17.57 -10.62
N HIS A 177 5.21 17.60 -10.54
CA HIS A 177 5.93 17.00 -9.43
C HIS A 177 5.36 17.42 -8.07
N GLU A 178 5.00 18.69 -7.90
CA GLU A 178 4.62 19.19 -6.58
C GLU A 178 3.12 19.07 -6.29
N LYS A 179 2.24 19.25 -7.30
CA LYS A 179 0.79 19.41 -7.10
C LYS A 179 -0.07 18.95 -8.29
N VAL A 180 -1.32 18.62 -7.98
CA VAL A 180 -2.46 18.59 -8.93
C VAL A 180 -3.02 20.00 -9.04
N THR A 181 -3.05 20.57 -10.25
CA THR A 181 -3.67 21.88 -10.51
C THR A 181 -5.04 21.70 -11.17
N PRO A 182 -6.15 22.03 -10.48
CA PRO A 182 -7.47 22.14 -11.12
C PRO A 182 -7.47 23.30 -12.13
N ARG A 183 -8.24 23.21 -13.22
CA ARG A 183 -8.51 24.40 -14.07
C ARG A 183 -9.27 25.44 -13.24
N GLY A 184 -8.59 26.53 -12.86
CA GLY A 184 -9.20 27.73 -12.28
C GLY A 184 -9.31 27.78 -10.75
N GLY A 185 -8.62 26.92 -10.00
CA GLY A 185 -8.61 26.94 -8.54
C GLY A 185 -7.20 26.83 -7.95
N PRO A 186 -6.94 27.36 -6.73
CA PRO A 186 -5.62 27.29 -6.12
C PRO A 186 -5.21 25.83 -5.86
N ALA A 187 -3.95 25.54 -6.17
CA ALA A 187 -3.36 24.22 -6.04
C ALA A 187 -3.16 23.85 -4.56
N GLY A 188 -3.94 22.88 -4.05
CA GLY A 188 -3.72 22.34 -2.70
C GLY A 188 -4.89 21.66 -1.98
N GLN A 189 -6.08 21.50 -2.58
CA GLN A 189 -7.27 21.04 -1.84
C GLN A 189 -7.41 19.51 -1.65
N PHE A 190 -6.40 18.70 -1.97
CA PHE A 190 -6.49 17.23 -1.88
C PHE A 190 -5.78 16.62 -0.66
N MET A 191 -5.36 17.43 0.31
CA MET A 191 -4.91 16.91 1.61
C MET A 191 -6.10 16.93 2.57
N VAL A 192 -6.68 15.75 2.83
CA VAL A 192 -7.50 15.49 4.01
C VAL A 192 -6.57 15.10 5.15
#